data_AF-A0A955KEH5-F1
#
_entry.id   AF-A0A955KEH5-F1
#
_cell.length_a   1.000
_cell.length_b   1.000
_cell.length_c   1.000
_cell.angle_alpha   90.00
_cell.angle_beta   90.00
_cell.angle_gamma   90.00
#
_symmetry.space_group_name_H-M   'P 1'
#
loop_
_entity.id
_entity.type
_entity.pdbx_description
1 polymer ?
#
loop_
_entity_poly.entity_id
_entity_poly.type
_entity_poly.pdbx_seq_one_letter_code
_entity_poly.pdbx_strand_id
1 'polypeptide(L)' 'MEEVIVDIFTIMALGAGGVAAVDADSFKESIVPQGSILTLVCPEDDKVEHRVKVVCAQRYKERYIYIVQVV' A
#
# COMPACT_ATOMS: atom_id res chain seq x y z
N MET A 1 8.40 11.86 -13.57
CA MET A 1 7.59 11.55 -12.38
C MET A 1 8.06 10.20 -11.89
N GLU A 2 8.51 10.11 -10.64
CA GLU A 2 9.12 8.90 -10.08
C GLU A 2 8.01 7.99 -9.53
N GLU A 3 7.88 6.77 -10.04
CA GLU A 3 6.90 5.80 -9.54
C GLU A 3 7.38 5.24 -8.20
N VAL A 4 6.51 5.29 -7.20
CA VAL A 4 6.79 4.77 -5.86
C VAL A 4 6.28 3.34 -5.79
N ILE A 5 7.19 2.38 -5.95
CA ILE A 5 6.91 0.96 -5.76
C ILE A 5 7.06 0.65 -4.27
N VAL A 6 6.04 0.01 -3.69
CA VAL A 6 6.02 -0.38 -2.29
C VAL A 6 5.75 -1.88 -2.23
N ASP A 7 6.71 -2.64 -1.70
CA ASP A 7 6.54 -4.07 -1.49
C ASP A 7 5.61 -4.30 -0.29
N ILE A 8 4.54 -5.05 -0.55
CA ILE A 8 3.49 -5.32 0.40
C ILE A 8 3.53 -6.77 0.80
N PHE A 9 3.54 -7.00 2.11
CA PHE A 9 3.57 -8.36 2.65
C PHE A 9 2.19 -8.92 2.92
N THR A 10 1.21 -8.06 3.25
CA THR A 10 -0.09 -8.55 3.69
C THR A 10 -1.20 -7.53 3.42
N ILE A 11 -2.28 -7.99 2.77
CA ILE A 11 -3.57 -7.31 2.71
C ILE A 11 -4.41 -7.83 3.88
N MET A 12 -4.60 -7.01 4.91
CA MET A 12 -5.23 -7.45 6.17
C MET A 12 -6.77 -7.51 6.10
N ALA A 13 -7.41 -6.73 5.21
CA ALA A 13 -8.85 -6.77 5.00
C ALA A 13 -9.22 -6.03 3.71
N LEU A 14 -10.11 -6.60 2.89
CA LEU A 14 -10.81 -5.91 1.80
C LEU A 14 -12.19 -5.50 2.31
N GLY A 15 -12.37 -4.20 2.57
CA GLY A 15 -13.67 -3.63 2.92
C GLY A 15 -14.56 -3.42 1.68
N ALA A 16 -15.87 -3.35 1.90
CA ALA A 16 -16.80 -2.90 0.86
C ALA A 16 -16.37 -1.50 0.35
N GLY A 17 -16.22 -1.35 -0.97
CA GLY A 17 -15.72 -0.12 -1.60
C GLY A 17 -14.25 -0.15 -2.05
N GLY A 18 -13.61 -1.33 -2.03
CA GLY A 18 -12.26 -1.51 -2.58
C GLY A 18 -11.15 -0.96 -1.68
N VAL A 19 -11.40 -0.80 -0.38
CA VAL A 19 -10.42 -0.32 0.59
C VAL A 19 -9.69 -1.51 1.20
N ALA A 20 -8.36 -1.45 1.24
CA ALA A 20 -7.48 -2.44 1.81
C ALA A 20 -6.55 -1.85 2.87
N ALA A 21 -6.33 -2.58 3.96
CA ALA A 21 -5.24 -2.29 4.89
C ALA A 21 -4.03 -3.13 4.50
N VAL A 22 -2.86 -2.50 4.45
CA VAL A 22 -1.66 -3.00 3.80
C VAL A 22 -0.47 -2.81 4.75
N ASP A 23 0.21 -3.91 5.10
CA ASP A 23 1.53 -3.85 5.73
C ASP A 23 2.61 -3.84 4.63
N ALA A 24 3.41 -2.80 4.61
CA ALA A 24 4.46 -2.60 3.61
C ALA A 24 5.82 -2.50 4.28
N ASP A 25 6.85 -3.13 3.69
CA ASP A 25 8.21 -2.82 4.12
C ASP A 25 8.52 -1.39 3.75
N SER A 26 9.04 -0.66 4.73
CA SER A 26 9.44 0.71 4.53
C SER A 26 10.78 0.71 3.78
N PHE A 27 10.76 0.53 2.46
CA PHE A 27 11.90 0.88 1.62
C PHE A 27 12.17 2.40 1.64
N LYS A 28 11.28 3.19 2.25
CA LYS A 28 11.38 4.64 2.37
C LYS A 28 11.52 5.06 3.85
N GLU A 29 12.51 5.90 4.10
CA GLU A 29 12.72 6.62 5.37
C GLU A 29 11.55 7.56 5.75
N SER A 30 10.60 7.76 4.84
CA SER A 30 9.47 8.66 4.99
C SER A 30 8.13 8.04 4.57
N ILE A 31 7.06 8.50 5.21
CA ILE A 31 5.69 8.03 4.98
C ILE A 31 5.18 8.54 3.64
N VAL A 32 4.54 7.69 2.84
CA VAL A 32 3.89 8.12 1.59
C VAL A 32 2.67 8.99 1.95
N PRO A 33 2.53 10.20 1.39
CA PRO A 33 1.45 11.10 1.77
C PRO A 33 0.08 10.60 1.27
N GLN A 34 -0.98 10.94 2.02
CA GLN A 34 -2.36 10.70 1.62
C GLN A 34 -2.66 11.26 0.23
N GLY A 35 -3.41 10.51 -0.57
CA GLY A 35 -3.80 10.85 -1.92
C GLY A 35 -2.80 10.40 -2.99
N SER A 36 -1.60 9.96 -2.61
CA SER A 36 -0.63 9.38 -3.53
C SER A 36 -1.17 8.10 -4.17
N ILE A 37 -0.87 7.90 -5.45
CA ILE A 37 -1.18 6.66 -6.15
C ILE A 37 0.04 5.74 -6.05
N LEU A 38 -0.19 4.51 -5.62
CA LEU A 38 0.80 3.44 -5.50
C LEU A 38 0.41 2.27 -6.41
N THR A 39 1.41 1.52 -6.85
CA THR A 39 1.22 0.24 -7.50
C THR A 39 1.55 -0.84 -6.48
N LEU A 40 0.58 -1.68 -6.16
CA LEU A 40 0.76 -2.84 -5.31
C LEU A 40 1.11 -4.04 -6.17
N VAL A 41 2.19 -4.72 -5.82
CA VAL A 41 2.59 -5.97 -6.43
C VAL A 41 2.34 -7.07 -5.41
N CYS A 42 1.42 -7.98 -5.69
CA CYS A 42 1.21 -9.16 -4.85
C CYS A 42 2.18 -10.28 -5.28
N PRO A 43 3.15 -10.67 -4.43
CA PRO A 43 4.14 -11.67 -4.81
C PRO A 43 3.57 -13.10 -4.93
N GLU A 44 2.43 -13.39 -4.29
CA GLU A 44 1.79 -14.72 -4.33
C GLU A 44 0.92 -14.96 -5.57
N ASP A 45 0.41 -13.90 -6.20
CA ASP A 45 -0.53 -13.94 -7.32
C ASP A 45 0.14 -13.53 -8.64
N ASP A 46 1.28 -14.15 -8.98
CA ASP A 46 1.90 -14.07 -10.32
C ASP A 46 1.97 -12.63 -10.91
N LYS A 47 2.36 -11.66 -10.08
CA LYS A 47 2.50 -10.22 -10.41
C LYS A 47 1.21 -9.51 -10.84
N VAL A 48 0.08 -9.77 -10.18
CA VAL A 48 -1.07 -8.87 -10.33
C VAL A 48 -0.72 -7.50 -9.72
N GLU A 49 -0.64 -6.50 -10.60
CA GLU A 49 -0.41 -5.10 -10.25
C GLU A 49 -1.75 -4.39 -10.00
N HIS A 50 -1.96 -3.92 -8.78
CA HIS A 50 -3.13 -3.12 -8.43
C HIS A 50 -2.73 -1.66 -8.23
N ARG A 51 -3.37 -0.74 -8.95
CA ARG A 51 -3.25 0.68 -8.66
C ARG A 51 -4.15 1.02 -7.49
N VAL A 52 -3.58 1.67 -6.48
CA VAL A 52 -4.32 2.07 -5.28
C VAL A 52 -3.99 3.51 -4.90
N LYS A 53 -4.93 4.18 -4.26
CA LYS A 53 -4.76 5.49 -3.66
C LYS A 53 -4.54 5.36 -2.17
N VAL A 54 -3.52 6.01 -1.62
CA VAL A 54 -3.31 6.08 -0.18
C VAL A 54 -4.43 6.91 0.45
N VAL A 55 -5.23 6.27 1.30
CA VAL A 55 -6.29 6.91 2.09
C VAL A 55 -5.72 7.41 3.41
N CYS A 56 -4.89 6.60 4.05
CA CYS A 56 -4.24 6.92 5.31
C CYS A 56 -2.94 6.11 5.45
N ALA A 57 -1.99 6.60 6.23
CA ALA A 57 -0.79 5.87 6.58
C ALA A 57 -0.46 6.12 8.05
N GLN A 58 -0.14 5.06 8.79
CA GLN A 58 0.24 5.15 10.19
C GLN A 58 1.51 4.35 10.44
N ARG A 59 2.45 4.92 11.21
CA ARG A 59 3.63 4.19 11.68
C ARG A 59 3.24 3.30 12.85
N TYR A 60 3.57 2.01 12.77
CA TYR A 60 3.43 1.05 13.85
C TYR A 60 4.76 0.32 14.06
N LYS A 61 5.42 0.60 15.19
CA LYS A 61 6.80 0.16 15.46
C LYS A 61 7.76 0.59 14.33
N GLU A 62 8.41 -0.37 13.68
CA GLU A 62 9.36 -0.17 12.58
C GLU A 62 8.69 -0.29 11.20
N ARG A 63 7.36 -0.38 11.13
CA ARG A 63 6.61 -0.57 9.88
C ARG A 63 5.59 0.53 9.64
N TYR A 64 5.14 0.66 8.38
CA TYR A 64 4.02 1.52 8.02
C TYR A 64 2.82 0.68 7.61
N ILE A 65 1.69 0.96 8.25
CA ILE A 65 0.39 0.42 7.88
C ILE A 65 -0.29 1.44 6.98
N TYR A 66 -0.50 1.08 5.73
CA TYR A 66 -1.22 1.90 4.75
C TYR A 66 -2.67 1.43 4.65
N ILE A 67 -3.60 2.37 4.69
CA ILE A 67 -4.97 2.15 4.23
C ILE A 67 -5.03 2.70 2.81
N VAL A 68 -5.34 1.85 1.85
CA VAL A 68 -5.36 2.18 0.43
C VAL A 68 -6.70 1.83 -0.19
N GLN A 69 -7.06 2.47 -1.30
CA GLN A 69 -8.27 2.19 -2.04
C GLN A 69 -7.92 1.85 -3.49
N VAL A 70 -8.40 0.70 -3.99
CA VAL A 70 -8.25 0.30 -5.39
C VAL A 70 -8.89 1.36 -6.30
N VAL A 71 -8.13 1.80 -7.31
CA VAL A 71 -8.54 2.79 -8.32
C VAL A 71 -8.86 2.11 -9.64
#